data_AF-A0A7V1WAJ9-F1
#
_entry.id   AF-A0A7V1WAJ9-F1
#
_cell.length_a   1.000
_cell.length_b   1.000
_cell.length_c   1.000
_cell.angle_alpha   90.00
_cell.angle_beta   90.00
_cell.angle_gamma   90.00
#
_symmetry.space_group_name_H-M   'P 1'
#
loop_
_entity.id
_entity.type
_entity.pdbx_description
1 polymer ?
#
loop_
_entity_poly.entity_id
_entity_poly.type
_entity_poly.pdbx_seq_one_letter_code
_entity_poly.pdbx_strand_id
1 'polypeptide(L)'
;DLGVDVSPEKFVAAVEEHNPNIVAISALLTTTMPGMRSVIEALSASRLRDRVRVMIGGAPVTQRYADEIGADGFSDNASGAVRLARELVLA
;
A
#
# COMPACT_ATOMS: atom_id res chain seq x y z
N ASP A 1 0.60 -11.99 -6.73
CA ASP A 1 1.80 -11.32 -6.20
C ASP A 1 2.40 -10.50 -7.32
N LEU A 2 2.83 -9.26 -7.04
CA LEU A 2 3.46 -8.38 -8.03
C LEU A 2 5.00 -8.45 -7.98
N GLY A 3 5.57 -9.06 -6.94
CA GLY A 3 7.02 -9.25 -6.81
C GLY A 3 7.75 -8.01 -6.27
N VAL A 4 8.99 -7.83 -6.72
CA VAL A 4 9.89 -6.73 -6.31
C VAL A 4 10.12 -5.74 -7.45
N ASP A 5 10.52 -4.51 -7.11
CA ASP A 5 10.79 -3.43 -8.07
C ASP A 5 9.57 -3.15 -9.00
N VAL A 6 8.41 -3.01 -8.36
CA VAL A 6 7.12 -2.85 -9.02
C VAL A 6 6.82 -1.36 -9.21
N SER A 7 6.59 -0.96 -10.46
CA SER A 7 6.24 0.43 -10.78
C SER A 7 4.79 0.76 -10.36
N PRO A 8 4.47 2.04 -10.10
CA PRO A 8 3.10 2.47 -9.78
C PRO A 8 2.04 2.03 -10.80
N GLU A 9 2.39 2.00 -12.08
CA GLU A 9 1.48 1.62 -13.17
C GLU A 9 1.08 0.14 -13.08
N LYS A 10 2.00 -0.73 -12.63
CA LYS A 10 1.69 -2.14 -12.40
C LYS A 10 0.69 -2.33 -11.25
N PHE A 11 0.75 -1.48 -10.22
CA PHE A 11 -0.27 -1.50 -9.16
C PHE A 11 -1.64 -1.08 -9.68
N VAL A 12 -1.70 -0.02 -10.49
CA VAL A 12 -2.95 0.43 -11.13
C VAL A 12 -3.55 -0.70 -11.98
N ALA A 13 -2.77 -1.27 -12.89
CA ALA A 13 -3.23 -2.35 -13.76
C ALA A 13 -3.71 -3.57 -12.96
N ALA A 14 -2.98 -3.97 -11.91
CA ALA A 14 -3.39 -5.09 -11.07
C ALA A 14 -4.68 -4.82 -10.28
N VAL A 15 -4.90 -3.58 -9.86
CA VAL A 15 -6.15 -3.18 -9.19
C VAL A 15 -7.33 -3.24 -10.15
N GLU A 16 -7.16 -2.79 -11.40
CA GLU A 16 -8.20 -2.87 -12.43
C GLU A 16 -8.53 -4.32 -12.81
N GLU A 17 -7.50 -5.16 -12.98
CA GLU A 17 -7.65 -6.56 -13.37
C GLU A 17 -8.30 -7.40 -12.26
N HIS A 18 -7.80 -7.27 -11.03
CA HIS A 18 -8.17 -8.20 -9.95
C HIS A 18 -9.21 -7.65 -8.98
N ASN A 19 -9.50 -6.34 -9.02
CA ASN A 19 -10.44 -5.67 -8.11
C ASN A 19 -10.22 -6.05 -6.62
N PRO A 20 -8.98 -5.94 -6.10
CA PRO A 20 -8.65 -6.37 -4.75
C PRO A 20 -9.29 -5.45 -3.69
N ASN A 21 -9.50 -5.97 -2.48
CA ASN A 21 -9.89 -5.12 -1.35
C ASN A 21 -8.70 -4.31 -0.79
N ILE A 22 -7.50 -4.87 -0.85
CA ILE A 22 -6.28 -4.30 -0.26
C ILE A 22 -5.13 -4.31 -1.27
N VAL A 23 -4.38 -3.21 -1.31
CA VAL A 23 -3.03 -3.12 -1.88
C VAL A 23 -2.03 -3.03 -0.73
N ALA A 24 -1.12 -4.00 -0.64
CA ALA A 24 -0.06 -4.01 0.37
C ALA A 24 1.29 -3.70 -0.27
N ILE A 25 2.04 -2.74 0.29
CA ILE A 25 3.32 -2.28 -0.24
C ILE A 25 4.40 -2.41 0.85
N SER A 26 5.58 -2.91 0.48
CA SER A 26 6.72 -3.05 1.40
C SER A 26 7.94 -2.32 0.86
N ALA A 27 8.68 -1.64 1.74
CA ALA A 27 9.97 -1.03 1.45
C ALA A 27 10.96 -1.29 2.59
N LEU A 28 12.14 -1.79 2.26
CA LEU A 28 13.20 -2.07 3.24
C LEU A 28 14.31 -1.01 3.24
N LEU A 29 14.31 -0.11 2.26
CA LEU A 29 15.30 0.97 2.12
C LEU A 29 14.58 2.32 2.22
N THR A 30 15.19 3.28 2.90
CA THR A 30 14.64 4.64 3.00
C THR A 30 14.54 5.33 1.64
N THR A 31 15.41 4.96 0.69
CA THR A 31 15.40 5.47 -0.68
C THR A 31 14.23 4.94 -1.52
N THR A 32 13.63 3.81 -1.15
CA THR A 32 12.47 3.25 -1.87
C THR A 32 11.14 3.63 -1.24
N MET A 33 11.13 4.16 0.00
CA MET A 33 9.91 4.64 0.66
C MET A 33 9.11 5.64 -0.18
N PRO A 34 9.72 6.64 -0.86
CA PRO A 34 8.97 7.57 -1.70
C PRO A 34 8.13 6.89 -2.80
N GLY A 35 8.52 5.70 -3.26
CA GLY A 35 7.74 4.91 -4.20
C GLY A 35 6.35 4.53 -3.67
N MET A 36 6.18 4.36 -2.36
CA MET A 36 4.87 4.11 -1.74
C MET A 36 3.91 5.28 -1.98
N ARG A 37 4.40 6.52 -1.83
CA ARG A 37 3.64 7.74 -2.14
C ARG A 37 3.25 7.78 -3.61
N SER A 38 4.19 7.47 -4.51
CA SER A 38 3.92 7.43 -5.95
C SER A 38 2.84 6.41 -6.34
N VAL A 39 2.77 5.26 -5.66
CA VAL A 39 1.67 4.28 -5.86
C VAL A 39 0.32 4.87 -5.43
N ILE A 40 0.25 5.51 -4.26
CA ILE A 40 -0.99 6.14 -3.77
C ILE A 40 -1.45 7.26 -4.71
N GLU A 41 -0.52 8.08 -5.19
CA GLU A 41 -0.78 9.14 -6.16
C GLU A 41 -1.26 8.58 -7.51
N ALA A 42 -0.64 7.51 -8.01
CA ALA A 42 -1.08 6.84 -9.24
C ALA A 42 -2.49 6.24 -9.12
N LEU A 43 -2.80 5.57 -8.00
CA LEU A 43 -4.15 5.06 -7.72
C LEU A 43 -5.17 6.20 -7.65
N SER A 44 -4.79 7.35 -7.11
CA SER A 44 -5.64 8.54 -7.03
C SER A 44 -5.89 9.14 -8.40
N ALA A 45 -4.84 9.29 -9.22
CA ALA A 45 -4.93 9.78 -10.59
C ALA A 45 -5.82 8.91 -11.48
N SER A 46 -5.78 7.58 -11.26
CA SER A 46 -6.64 6.60 -11.95
C SER A 46 -8.04 6.46 -11.35
N ARG A 47 -8.39 7.25 -10.32
CA ARG A 47 -9.69 7.17 -9.61
C ARG A 47 -9.97 5.79 -8.98
N LEU A 48 -8.92 5.08 -8.61
CA LEU A 48 -8.98 3.76 -7.96
C LEU A 48 -8.75 3.85 -6.45
N ARG A 49 -8.21 4.96 -5.96
CA ARG A 49 -7.84 5.15 -4.53
C ARG A 49 -9.00 4.89 -3.57
N ASP A 50 -10.22 5.26 -3.94
CA ASP A 50 -11.41 5.08 -3.09
C ASP A 50 -11.96 3.65 -3.12
N ARG A 51 -11.49 2.82 -4.05
CA ARG A 51 -11.97 1.44 -4.25
C ARG A 51 -11.15 0.40 -3.49
N VAL A 52 -9.95 0.76 -3.05
CA VAL A 52 -9.00 -0.15 -2.41
C VAL A 52 -8.42 0.46 -1.15
N ARG A 53 -8.16 -0.38 -0.15
CA ARG A 53 -7.41 0.01 1.04
C ARG A 53 -5.91 -0.16 0.79
N VAL A 54 -5.11 0.85 1.03
CA VAL A 54 -3.66 0.80 0.88
C VAL A 54 -3.01 0.64 2.24
N MET A 55 -2.28 -0.45 2.45
CA MET A 55 -1.48 -0.65 3.67
C MET A 55 0.01 -0.75 3.34
N ILE A 56 0.85 -0.23 4.23
CA ILE A 56 2.30 -0.19 4.04
C ILE A 56 3.06 -0.85 5.19
N GLY A 57 4.28 -1.30 4.90
CA GLY A 57 5.17 -1.87 5.91
C GLY A 57 6.63 -1.95 5.46
N GLY A 58 7.47 -2.50 6.32
CA GLY A 58 8.91 -2.65 6.11
C GLY A 58 9.74 -1.97 7.20
N ALA A 59 11.00 -2.39 7.34
CA ALA A 59 11.85 -2.01 8.48
C ALA A 59 11.99 -0.50 8.74
N PRO A 60 12.14 0.40 7.74
CA PRO A 60 12.23 1.84 7.98
C PRO A 60 10.88 2.56 8.05
N VAL A 61 9.76 1.86 7.81
CA VAL A 61 8.43 2.47 7.73
C VAL A 61 7.87 2.67 9.13
N THR A 62 7.13 3.76 9.32
CA THR A 62 6.50 4.12 10.60
C THR A 62 5.05 4.52 10.37
N GLN A 63 4.23 4.46 11.43
CA GLN A 63 2.85 4.97 11.38
C GLN A 63 2.80 6.42 10.89
N ARG A 64 3.69 7.27 11.41
CA ARG A 64 3.80 8.68 10.99
C ARG A 64 3.99 8.83 9.48
N TYR A 65 4.81 7.98 8.87
CA TYR A 65 5.02 8.01 7.43
C TYR A 65 3.78 7.54 6.65
N ALA A 66 3.10 6.51 7.15
CA ALA A 66 1.84 6.02 6.58
C ALA A 66 0.79 7.13 6.54
N ASP A 67 0.63 7.84 7.66
CA ASP A 67 -0.29 8.97 7.78
C ASP A 67 0.10 10.11 6.81
N GLU A 68 1.39 10.43 6.71
CA GLU A 68 1.93 11.50 5.85
C GLU A 68 1.71 11.25 4.35
N ILE A 69 1.73 9.99 3.92
CA ILE A 69 1.49 9.62 2.51
C ILE A 69 0.03 9.29 2.22
N GLY A 70 -0.83 9.26 3.24
CA GLY A 70 -2.25 8.93 3.09
C GLY A 70 -2.53 7.45 2.86
N ALA A 71 -1.72 6.55 3.44
CA ALA A 71 -2.04 5.13 3.50
C ALA A 71 -3.17 4.88 4.52
N ASP A 72 -3.96 3.83 4.30
CA ASP A 72 -5.06 3.45 5.18
C ASP A 72 -4.59 2.65 6.40
N GLY A 73 -3.36 2.12 6.37
CA GLY A 73 -2.80 1.44 7.53
C GLY A 73 -1.32 1.10 7.43
N PHE A 74 -0.73 0.82 8.59
CA PHE A 74 0.65 0.39 8.73
C PHE A 74 0.78 -0.72 9.77
N SER A 75 1.71 -1.65 9.52
CA SER A 75 2.15 -2.61 10.52
C SER A 75 3.65 -2.81 10.43
N ASP A 76 4.31 -2.90 11.58
CA ASP A 76 5.75 -3.13 11.71
C ASP A 76 6.14 -4.62 11.55
N ASN A 77 5.15 -5.52 11.57
CA ASN A 77 5.37 -6.95 11.44
C ASN A 77 4.21 -7.67 10.69
N ALA A 78 4.46 -8.92 10.29
CA ALA A 78 3.52 -9.71 9.49
C ALA A 78 2.24 -10.07 10.25
N SER A 79 2.34 -10.44 11.54
CA SER A 79 1.17 -10.81 12.34
C SER A 79 0.22 -9.62 12.57
N GLY A 80 0.78 -8.43 12.80
CA GLY A 80 0.03 -7.18 12.86
C GLY A 80 -0.62 -6.82 11.53
N ALA A 81 0.08 -7.08 10.41
CA ALA A 81 -0.45 -6.80 9.07
C ALA A 81 -1.69 -7.65 8.76
N VAL A 82 -1.71 -8.93 9.18
CA VAL A 82 -2.88 -9.80 9.02
C VAL A 82 -4.09 -9.27 9.81
N ARG A 83 -3.89 -8.78 11.04
CA ARG A 83 -4.96 -8.17 11.83
C ARG A 83 -5.49 -6.90 11.19
N LEU A 84 -4.58 -5.99 10.83
CA LEU A 84 -4.91 -4.73 10.17
C LEU A 84 -5.67 -4.95 8.86
N ALA A 85 -5.24 -5.92 8.04
CA ALA A 85 -5.95 -6.26 6.80
C ALA A 85 -7.40 -6.69 7.07
N ARG A 86 -7.65 -7.48 8.12
CA ARG A 86 -9.03 -7.87 8.48
C ARG A 86 -9.86 -6.66 8.90
N GLU A 87 -9.29 -5.76 9.70
CA GLU A 87 -9.96 -4.53 10.15
C GLU A 87 -10.32 -3.64 8.94
N LEU A 88 -9.40 -3.48 7.99
CA LEU A 88 -9.58 -2.64 6.80
C LEU A 88 -10.62 -3.17 5.80
N VAL A 89 -10.76 -4.49 5.66
CA VAL A 89 -11.79 -5.08 4.76
C VAL A 89 -13.19 -5.03 5.38
N LEU A 90 -13.30 -5.08 6.71
CA LEU A 90 -14.58 -5.10 7.40
C LEU A 90 -15.16 -3.68 7.63
N ALA A 91 -14.37 -2.63 7.41
CA ALA A 91 -14.73 -1.22 7.61
C ALA A 91 -15.20 -0.51 6.33
#